data_AF-A0A2A4NZS2-F1
#
_entry.id   AF-A0A2A4NZS2-F1
#
_cell.length_a   1.000
_cell.length_b   1.000
_cell.length_c   1.000
_cell.angle_alpha   90.00
_cell.angle_beta   90.00
_cell.angle_gamma   90.00
#
_symmetry.space_group_name_H-M   'P 1'
#
loop_
_entity.id
_entity.type
_entity.pdbx_description
1 polymer ?
#
loop_
_entity_poly.entity_id
_entity_poly.type
_entity_poly.pdbx_seq_one_letter_code
_entity_poly.pdbx_strand_id
1 'polypeptide(L)'
;MAEAGLPTMLVGGTAAEMILGYDSTIHAPLDFLITLTAGVKRGAPHVFVMGDMPFLSYQVDEASAISNAGRFMTEGNADAVKLEVDGNWVDRFAAICNAGIAAVAHLGSKPQQAKQTGGYTTAGRSADAAHTIIK
;
A
#
# COMPACT_ATOMS: atom_id res chain seq x y z
N MET A 1 -5.81 -3.59 19.77
CA MET A 1 -5.25 -4.32 18.60
C MET A 1 -4.00 -5.09 19.01
N ALA A 2 -2.93 -4.43 19.48
CA ALA A 2 -1.74 -5.12 19.98
C ALA A 2 -2.05 -6.02 21.20
N GLU A 3 -2.80 -5.54 22.18
CA GLU A 3 -3.27 -6.34 23.33
C GLU A 3 -4.16 -7.52 22.95
N ALA A 4 -4.80 -7.45 21.77
CA ALA A 4 -5.62 -8.54 21.25
C ALA A 4 -4.78 -9.62 20.54
N GLY A 5 -3.44 -9.51 20.55
CA GLY A 5 -2.53 -10.48 19.97
C GLY A 5 -2.49 -10.49 18.44
N LEU A 6 -2.93 -9.41 17.78
CA LEU A 6 -2.86 -9.32 16.32
C LEU A 6 -1.40 -9.22 15.85
N PRO A 7 -0.94 -10.11 14.96
CA PRO A 7 0.47 -10.16 14.57
C PRO A 7 0.86 -9.04 13.60
N THR A 8 -0.13 -8.41 12.94
CA THR A 8 0.12 -7.45 11.87
C THR A 8 -0.98 -6.38 11.83
N MET A 9 -0.58 -5.15 11.47
CA MET A 9 -1.49 -4.05 11.17
C MET A 9 -1.11 -3.40 9.83
N LEU A 10 -2.11 -2.85 9.14
CA LEU A 10 -1.91 -2.11 7.90
C LEU A 10 -2.51 -0.71 8.08
N VAL A 11 -1.70 0.31 7.84
CA VAL A 11 -2.19 1.67 7.62
C VAL A 11 -2.48 1.83 6.13
N GLY A 12 -3.73 1.54 5.78
CA GLY A 12 -4.21 1.45 4.40
C GLY A 12 -4.67 2.78 3.81
N GLY A 13 -4.66 2.88 2.47
CA GLY A 13 -5.27 3.99 1.74
C GLY A 13 -6.77 4.18 2.03
N THR A 14 -7.44 3.15 2.56
CA THR A 14 -8.82 3.20 3.10
C THR A 14 -9.00 4.24 4.21
N ALA A 15 -7.92 4.70 4.84
CA ALA A 15 -7.97 5.81 5.79
C ALA A 15 -8.47 7.12 5.15
N ALA A 16 -8.30 7.31 3.84
CA ALA A 16 -8.89 8.45 3.14
C ALA A 16 -10.42 8.46 3.24
N GLU A 17 -11.04 7.30 3.07
CA GLU A 17 -12.50 7.16 3.16
C GLU A 17 -12.95 7.14 4.63
N MET A 18 -12.31 6.31 5.46
CA MET A 18 -12.79 6.03 6.83
C MET A 18 -12.42 7.10 7.86
N ILE A 19 -11.31 7.82 7.65
CA ILE A 19 -10.82 8.84 8.61
C ILE A 19 -11.03 10.24 8.05
N LEU A 20 -10.71 10.47 6.76
CA LEU A 20 -10.82 11.80 6.15
C LEU A 20 -12.18 12.06 5.46
N GLY A 21 -13.00 11.03 5.26
CA GLY A 21 -14.34 11.17 4.67
C GLY A 21 -14.35 11.39 3.15
N TYR A 22 -13.27 11.06 2.44
CA TYR A 22 -13.27 11.06 0.98
C TYR A 22 -14.14 9.93 0.40
N ASP A 23 -14.52 10.07 -0.86
CA ASP A 23 -15.30 9.08 -1.61
C ASP A 23 -14.44 7.99 -2.27
N SER A 24 -13.12 8.10 -2.17
CA SER A 24 -12.17 7.19 -2.81
C SER A 24 -10.79 7.21 -2.14
N THR A 25 -10.11 6.06 -2.15
CA THR A 25 -8.74 5.91 -1.63
C THR A 25 -7.69 6.70 -2.40
N ILE A 26 -7.94 7.09 -3.66
CA ILE A 26 -6.99 7.88 -4.46
C ILE A 26 -6.74 9.27 -3.88
N HIS A 27 -7.63 9.74 -2.99
CA HIS A 27 -7.50 11.01 -2.30
C HIS A 27 -6.60 10.95 -1.06
N ALA A 28 -6.06 9.77 -0.71
CA ALA A 28 -5.16 9.60 0.44
C ALA A 28 -3.86 10.42 0.26
N PRO A 29 -3.62 11.44 1.11
CA PRO A 29 -2.36 12.18 1.05
C PRO A 29 -1.21 11.31 1.56
N LEU A 30 -0.07 11.34 0.87
CA LEU A 30 1.13 10.60 1.28
C LEU A 30 1.57 10.95 2.71
N ASP A 31 1.68 12.24 3.02
CA ASP A 31 2.13 12.71 4.33
C ASP A 31 1.15 12.31 5.46
N PHE A 32 -0.14 12.23 5.14
CA PHE A 32 -1.16 11.74 6.08
C PHE A 32 -0.94 10.26 6.41
N LEU A 33 -0.76 9.41 5.40
CA LEU A 33 -0.52 7.98 5.64
C LEU A 33 0.80 7.73 6.37
N ILE A 34 1.86 8.49 6.07
CA ILE A 34 3.13 8.43 6.81
C ILE A 34 2.92 8.80 8.28
N THR A 35 2.25 9.93 8.54
CA THR A 35 1.98 10.40 9.90
C THR A 35 1.13 9.41 10.70
N LEU A 36 0.10 8.84 10.06
CA LEU A 36 -0.76 7.83 10.65
C LEU A 36 0.00 6.54 10.94
N THR A 37 0.88 6.11 10.03
CA THR A 37 1.77 4.96 10.22
C THR A 37 2.66 5.14 11.44
N ALA A 38 3.28 6.32 11.58
CA ALA A 38 4.09 6.65 12.75
C ALA A 38 3.29 6.61 14.06
N GLY A 39 2.04 7.11 14.02
CA GLY A 39 1.11 7.03 15.15
C GLY A 39 0.80 5.59 15.56
N VAL A 40 0.45 4.74 14.59
CA VAL A 40 0.15 3.32 14.81
C VAL A 40 1.38 2.57 15.33
N LYS A 41 2.56 2.78 14.75
CA LYS A 41 3.79 2.13 15.22
C LYS A 41 4.13 2.50 16.65
N ARG A 42 4.02 3.78 17.04
CA ARG A 42 4.23 4.21 18.43
C ARG A 42 3.22 3.56 19.39
N GLY A 43 1.97 3.37 18.96
CA GLY A 43 0.94 2.70 19.75
C GLY A 43 1.06 1.17 19.80
N ALA A 44 1.81 0.56 18.88
CA ALA A 44 1.99 -0.88 18.76
C ALA A 44 3.44 -1.24 18.37
N PRO A 45 4.45 -0.95 19.22
CA PRO A 45 5.86 -1.01 18.85
C PRO A 45 6.35 -2.41 18.47
N HIS A 46 5.72 -3.46 19.01
CA HIS A 46 6.10 -4.86 18.79
C HIS A 46 5.26 -5.57 17.73
N VAL A 47 4.31 -4.87 17.09
CA VAL A 47 3.50 -5.43 16.01
C VAL A 47 4.13 -5.09 14.67
N PHE A 48 4.01 -6.00 13.70
CA PHE A 48 4.43 -5.73 12.32
C PHE A 48 3.44 -4.75 11.67
N VAL A 49 3.88 -3.54 11.35
CA VAL A 49 3.06 -2.46 10.80
C VAL A 49 3.47 -2.18 9.37
N MET A 50 2.53 -2.33 8.45
CA MET A 50 2.70 -1.96 7.05
C MET A 50 2.14 -0.58 6.77
N GLY A 51 2.86 0.23 5.99
CA GLY A 51 2.38 1.47 5.40
C GLY A 51 1.95 1.27 3.94
N ASP A 52 0.73 1.63 3.59
CA ASP A 52 0.25 1.54 2.21
C ASP A 52 0.73 2.73 1.38
N MET A 53 1.39 2.46 0.25
CA MET A 53 1.81 3.50 -0.69
C MET A 53 0.60 4.00 -1.49
N PRO A 54 0.20 5.28 -1.34
CA PRO A 54 -1.01 5.78 -1.99
C PRO A 54 -0.83 5.95 -3.50
N PHE A 55 -1.95 6.23 -4.17
CA PHE A 55 -1.96 6.48 -5.61
C PHE A 55 -0.96 7.59 -6.01
N LEU A 56 -0.25 7.37 -7.12
CA LEU A 56 0.85 8.18 -7.65
C LEU A 56 2.11 8.28 -6.77
N SER A 57 2.20 7.62 -5.62
CA SER A 57 3.43 7.65 -4.82
C SER A 57 4.52 6.70 -5.32
N TYR A 58 4.20 5.77 -6.24
CA TYR A 58 5.17 4.82 -6.81
C TYR A 58 5.05 4.61 -8.33
N GLN A 59 3.93 5.01 -8.93
CA GLN A 59 3.66 4.81 -10.35
C GLN A 59 4.42 5.79 -11.26
N VAL A 60 4.84 6.94 -10.72
CA VAL A 60 5.48 8.02 -11.51
C VAL A 60 6.83 7.60 -12.05
N ASP A 61 7.74 7.21 -11.17
CA ASP A 61 9.09 6.81 -11.52
C ASP A 61 9.74 6.01 -10.37
N GLU A 62 10.88 5.39 -10.66
CA GLU A 62 11.60 4.53 -9.71
C GLU A 62 12.16 5.32 -8.50
N ALA A 63 12.74 6.50 -8.74
CA ALA A 63 13.36 7.29 -7.70
C ALA A 63 12.31 7.80 -6.70
N SER A 64 11.17 8.26 -7.19
CA SER A 64 10.01 8.64 -6.39
C SER A 64 9.44 7.46 -5.62
N ALA A 65 9.34 6.28 -6.23
CA ALA A 65 8.88 5.07 -5.54
C ALA A 65 9.78 4.69 -4.35
N ILE A 66 11.11 4.66 -4.57
CA ILE A 66 12.08 4.36 -3.51
C ILE A 66 12.04 5.45 -2.43
N SER A 67 12.06 6.73 -2.83
CA SER A 67 12.05 7.87 -1.91
C SER A 67 10.81 7.83 -1.01
N ASN A 68 9.62 7.69 -1.60
CA ASN A 68 8.37 7.65 -0.85
C ASN A 68 8.26 6.41 0.05
N ALA A 69 8.71 5.24 -0.42
CA ALA A 69 8.79 4.04 0.42
C ALA A 69 9.77 4.23 1.59
N GLY A 70 10.90 4.88 1.35
CA GLY A 70 11.88 5.22 2.38
C GLY A 70 11.30 6.12 3.47
N ARG A 71 10.43 7.07 3.10
CA ARG A 71 9.72 7.92 4.08
C ARG A 71 8.80 7.12 5.02
N PHE A 72 8.13 6.08 4.52
CA PHE A 72 7.37 5.18 5.40
C PHE A 72 8.27 4.45 6.42
N MET A 73 9.52 4.18 6.08
CA MET A 73 10.49 3.58 7.01
C MET A 73 11.03 4.61 8.01
N THR A 74 11.52 5.75 7.52
CA THR A 74 12.26 6.73 8.35
C THR A 74 11.36 7.66 9.14
N GLU A 75 10.24 8.11 8.55
CA GLU A 75 9.27 8.99 9.20
C GLU A 75 8.13 8.17 9.81
N GLY A 76 7.66 7.16 9.05
CA GLY A 76 6.53 6.30 9.43
C GLY A 76 6.89 5.20 10.43
N ASN A 77 8.16 4.81 10.57
CA ASN A 77 8.60 3.63 11.32
C ASN A 77 7.85 2.34 10.93
N ALA A 78 7.42 2.23 9.67
CA ALA A 78 6.83 1.00 9.15
C ALA A 78 7.86 -0.14 9.15
N ASP A 79 7.39 -1.38 9.24
CA ASP A 79 8.23 -2.57 9.07
C ASP A 79 8.27 -3.01 7.60
N ALA A 80 7.24 -2.66 6.81
CA ALA A 80 7.17 -2.87 5.37
C ALA A 80 6.23 -1.87 4.69
N VAL A 81 6.34 -1.74 3.37
CA VAL A 81 5.35 -1.03 2.55
C VAL A 81 4.43 -1.99 1.82
N LYS A 82 3.20 -1.58 1.55
CA LYS A 82 2.28 -2.29 0.63
C LYS A 82 2.06 -1.45 -0.61
N LEU A 83 2.03 -2.07 -1.78
CA LEU A 83 1.69 -1.41 -3.05
C LEU A 83 0.75 -2.30 -3.87
N GLU A 84 -0.12 -1.67 -4.65
CA GLU A 84 -0.97 -2.35 -5.63
C GLU A 84 -0.16 -2.58 -6.92
N VAL A 85 0.12 -3.85 -7.22
CA VAL A 85 1.06 -4.23 -8.29
C VAL A 85 0.33 -5.02 -9.39
N ASP A 86 0.77 -4.81 -10.62
CA ASP A 86 0.52 -5.67 -11.77
C ASP A 86 1.80 -5.71 -12.62
N GLY A 87 1.74 -6.37 -13.78
CA GLY A 87 2.87 -6.49 -14.69
C GLY A 87 3.55 -5.17 -15.07
N ASN A 88 2.89 -4.01 -14.92
CA ASN A 88 3.48 -2.70 -15.24
C ASN A 88 4.34 -2.12 -14.10
N TRP A 89 4.23 -2.65 -12.88
CA TRP A 89 4.87 -2.08 -11.69
C TRP A 89 5.84 -3.04 -11.00
N VAL A 90 6.16 -4.17 -11.63
CA VAL A 90 7.08 -5.18 -11.09
C VAL A 90 8.47 -4.59 -10.88
N ASP A 91 8.93 -3.77 -11.82
CA ASP A 91 10.18 -3.04 -11.77
C ASP A 91 10.21 -2.00 -10.64
N ARG A 92 9.08 -1.34 -10.33
CA ARG A 92 8.96 -0.47 -9.14
C ARG A 92 9.05 -1.27 -7.85
N PHE A 93 8.35 -2.40 -7.77
CA PHE A 93 8.40 -3.30 -6.61
C PHE A 93 9.82 -3.85 -6.38
N ALA A 94 10.49 -4.28 -7.46
CA ALA A 94 11.86 -4.78 -7.42
C ALA A 94 12.84 -3.69 -6.98
N ALA A 95 12.71 -2.46 -7.49
CA ALA A 95 13.57 -1.36 -7.10
C ALA A 95 13.46 -1.01 -5.60
N ILE A 96 12.24 -0.99 -5.05
CA ILE A 96 12.00 -0.82 -3.61
C ILE A 96 12.68 -1.93 -2.80
N CYS A 97 12.51 -3.19 -3.21
CA CYS A 97 13.14 -4.33 -2.54
C CYS A 97 14.68 -4.27 -2.62
N ASN A 98 15.22 -3.92 -3.79
CA ASN A 98 16.66 -3.79 -4.03
C ASN A 98 17.29 -2.64 -3.21
N ALA A 99 16.50 -1.62 -2.87
CA ALA A 99 16.91 -0.55 -1.96
C ALA A 99 16.90 -0.98 -0.47
N GLY A 100 16.58 -2.24 -0.17
CA GLY A 100 16.57 -2.80 1.20
C GLY A 100 15.25 -2.60 1.95
N ILE A 101 14.19 -2.21 1.25
CA ILE A 101 12.88 -1.93 1.85
C ILE A 101 11.97 -3.16 1.66
N ALA A 102 11.49 -3.74 2.76
CA ALA A 102 10.53 -4.82 2.70
C ALA A 102 9.19 -4.34 2.10
N ALA A 103 8.67 -5.09 1.13
CA ALA A 103 7.45 -4.72 0.41
C ALA A 103 6.47 -5.91 0.27
N VAL A 104 5.18 -5.59 0.26
CA VAL A 104 4.07 -6.54 0.05
C VAL A 104 3.29 -6.14 -1.18
N ALA A 105 3.18 -7.06 -2.14
CA ALA A 105 2.42 -6.87 -3.37
C ALA A 105 0.94 -7.17 -3.13
N HIS A 106 0.07 -6.20 -3.41
CA HIS A 106 -1.37 -6.38 -3.46
C HIS A 106 -1.80 -6.63 -4.91
N LEU A 107 -2.22 -7.87 -5.19
CA LEU A 107 -2.68 -8.31 -6.51
C LEU A 107 -4.21 -8.46 -6.53
N GLY A 108 -4.80 -8.55 -7.73
CA GLY A 108 -6.23 -8.76 -7.91
C GLY A 108 -7.04 -7.46 -7.86
N SER A 109 -7.98 -7.36 -6.91
CA SER A 109 -8.84 -6.17 -6.78
C SER A 109 -8.04 -5.01 -6.20
N LYS A 110 -7.89 -3.95 -6.99
CA LYS A 110 -7.01 -2.81 -6.69
C LYS A 110 -7.83 -1.53 -6.55
N PRO A 111 -8.18 -1.10 -5.32
CA PRO A 111 -8.88 0.16 -5.03
C PRO A 111 -8.35 1.39 -5.75
N GLN A 112 -7.03 1.53 -5.95
CA GLN A 112 -6.46 2.69 -6.64
C GLN A 112 -6.86 2.74 -8.14
N GLN A 113 -7.30 1.60 -8.69
CA GLN A 113 -7.80 1.44 -10.05
C GLN A 113 -9.34 1.31 -10.11
N ALA A 114 -10.06 1.55 -9.00
CA ALA A 114 -11.51 1.36 -8.94
C ALA A 114 -12.26 2.19 -10.00
N LYS A 115 -11.87 3.46 -10.24
CA LYS A 115 -12.50 4.29 -11.28
C LYS A 115 -12.31 3.74 -12.69
N GLN A 116 -11.20 3.05 -12.98
CA GLN A 116 -10.96 2.40 -14.28
C GLN A 116 -11.82 1.15 -14.47
N THR A 117 -12.16 0.48 -13.37
CA THR A 117 -12.94 -0.79 -13.38
C THR A 117 -14.43 -0.58 -13.11
N GLY A 118 -14.89 0.67 -13.01
CA GLY A 118 -16.30 1.01 -12.76
C GLY A 118 -16.74 0.87 -11.29
N GLY A 119 -15.79 0.86 -10.36
CA GLY A 119 -16.02 0.76 -8.92
C GLY A 119 -15.20 -0.34 -8.26
N TYR A 120 -15.51 -0.65 -7.00
CA TYR A 120 -14.90 -1.78 -6.30
C TYR A 120 -15.45 -3.10 -6.87
N THR A 121 -14.61 -3.83 -7.60
CA THR A 121 -15.00 -5.06 -8.32
C THR A 121 -14.08 -6.23 -7.99
N THR A 122 -14.61 -7.45 -8.07
CA THR A 122 -13.82 -8.67 -7.88
C THR A 122 -12.99 -8.98 -9.13
N ALA A 123 -11.70 -9.28 -8.96
CA ALA A 123 -10.80 -9.70 -10.04
C ALA A 123 -10.75 -11.24 -10.19
N GLY A 124 -10.26 -11.73 -11.33
CA GLY A 124 -10.01 -13.18 -11.54
C GLY A 124 -11.25 -14.04 -11.79
N ARG A 125 -12.35 -13.46 -12.29
CA ARG A 125 -13.64 -14.18 -12.49
C ARG A 125 -13.67 -15.14 -13.69
N SER A 126 -12.66 -15.09 -14.56
CA SER A 126 -12.47 -16.04 -15.67
C SER A 126 -11.09 -16.67 -15.57
N ALA A 127 -10.90 -17.83 -16.22
CA ALA A 127 -9.61 -18.52 -16.25
C ALA A 127 -8.50 -17.59 -16.78
N ASP A 128 -8.79 -16.83 -17.85
CA ASP A 128 -7.84 -15.88 -18.43
C ASP A 128 -7.50 -14.76 -17.44
N ALA A 129 -8.50 -14.17 -16.78
CA ALA A 129 -8.28 -13.11 -15.80
C ALA A 129 -7.53 -13.60 -14.56
N ALA A 130 -7.79 -14.84 -14.10
CA ALA A 130 -7.04 -15.46 -13.01
C ALA A 130 -5.59 -15.74 -13.43
N HIS A 131 -5.39 -16.19 -14.67
CA HIS A 131 -4.07 -16.45 -15.23
C HIS A 131 -3.23 -15.17 -15.36
N THR A 132 -3.84 -14.01 -15.61
CA THR A 132 -3.15 -12.71 -15.56
C THR A 132 -2.69 -12.33 -14.15
N ILE A 133 -3.36 -12.77 -13.09
CA ILE A 133 -3.00 -12.44 -11.70
C ILE A 133 -1.79 -13.25 -11.21
N ILE A 134 -1.68 -14.51 -11.66
CA ILE A 134 -0.61 -15.43 -11.22
C ILE A 134 0.68 -15.31 -12.03
N LYS A 135 0.67 -14.55 -13.13
CA LYS A 135 1.81 -14.31 -14.01
C LYS A 135 2.60 -13.10 -13.58
#